data_AF-A0A2E7PTQ0-F1
#
_entry.id   AF-A0A2E7PTQ0-F1
#
_cell.length_a   1.000
_cell.length_b   1.000
_cell.length_c   1.000
_cell.angle_alpha   90.00
_cell.angle_beta   90.00
_cell.angle_gamma   90.00
#
_symmetry.space_group_name_H-M   'P 1'
#
loop_
_entity.id
_entity.type
_entity.pdbx_description
1 polymer ?
#
loop_
_entity_poly.entity_id
_entity_poly.type
_entity_poly.pdbx_seq_one_letter_code
_entity_poly.pdbx_strand_id
1 'polypeptide(L)'
;MSRLSSKRLEQLKELGLRLIDQRNARILVHPLGNSSGYWFGGGNLILDHDGTILISGRFRNEGDARTGTGAGARGLECAIFRGSSTYSEFEKALSLSKQDLSAHQEVVSIEGVSLLPSLQASGQFELYVSTEKKISYPKQLIHFQKPGTGVWSIDHLPLGDLSNSPNPDSIKPIANTQNPGTLHIKDPVAFRFNSENTHIIHCNHPFSWSSSNSGLLTQKSTDENFSMVSENILPRGNSWDVACSRITERLPIPKIGAFAELPDLSLYFYDGAECLRPLDQNLKAAKRPRGYSCEEIGGLAWGWDNEFPKLQKLSVDFPLFISPHGTGCSRYASALPLPDGSIFATWQQSQPDYSQPLVGNHLPESEVNRILAS
;
A
#
# COMPACT_ATOMS: atom_id res chain seq x y z
N MET A 1 -21.40 17.16 9.95
CA MET A 1 -20.68 16.56 8.82
C MET A 1 -21.30 17.08 7.54
N SER A 2 -20.59 17.93 6.79
CA SER A 2 -20.99 18.26 5.42
C SER A 2 -20.83 16.99 4.58
N ARG A 3 -21.94 16.42 4.11
CA ARG A 3 -21.89 15.32 3.14
C ARG A 3 -21.54 15.92 1.77
N LEU A 4 -20.64 15.26 1.03
CA LEU A 4 -20.50 15.56 -0.39
C LEU A 4 -21.80 15.23 -1.12
N SER A 5 -22.13 16.01 -2.15
CA SER A 5 -23.25 15.70 -3.03
C SER A 5 -22.95 14.44 -3.84
N SER A 6 -24.00 13.73 -4.28
CA SER A 6 -23.83 12.54 -5.13
C SER A 6 -22.99 12.82 -6.37
N LYS A 7 -23.16 14.00 -7.00
CA LYS A 7 -22.34 14.42 -8.16
C LYS A 7 -20.84 14.42 -7.82
N ARG A 8 -20.45 14.98 -6.68
CA ARG A 8 -19.05 15.02 -6.25
C ARG A 8 -18.50 13.64 -5.92
N LEU A 9 -19.32 12.78 -5.32
CA LEU A 9 -18.93 11.38 -5.07
C LEU A 9 -18.67 10.63 -6.39
N GLU A 10 -19.47 10.87 -7.42
CA GLU A 10 -19.24 10.28 -8.75
C GLU A 10 -17.98 10.85 -9.43
N GLN A 11 -17.69 12.15 -9.28
CA GLN A 11 -16.43 12.74 -9.78
C GLN A 11 -15.19 12.09 -9.13
N LEU A 12 -15.23 11.84 -7.81
CA LEU A 12 -14.15 11.15 -7.10
C LEU A 12 -13.99 9.69 -7.57
N LYS A 13 -15.10 8.99 -7.83
CA LYS A 13 -15.07 7.64 -8.41
C LYS A 13 -14.50 7.64 -9.83
N GLU A 14 -14.94 8.57 -10.68
CA GLU A 14 -14.43 8.72 -12.04
C GLU A 14 -12.93 8.99 -12.03
N LEU A 15 -12.45 9.90 -11.18
CA LEU A 15 -11.02 10.17 -11.03
C LEU A 15 -10.24 8.88 -10.71
N GLY A 16 -10.66 8.13 -9.70
CA GLY A 16 -10.00 6.87 -9.34
C GLY A 16 -10.05 5.82 -10.45
N LEU A 17 -11.17 5.68 -11.16
CA LEU A 17 -11.33 4.76 -12.29
C LEU A 17 -10.45 5.14 -13.49
N ARG A 18 -10.22 6.43 -13.72
CA ARG A 18 -9.35 6.93 -14.80
C ARG A 18 -7.87 6.87 -14.42
N LEU A 19 -7.53 6.96 -13.14
CA LEU A 19 -6.17 6.75 -12.64
C LEU A 19 -5.76 5.28 -12.75
N ILE A 20 -6.57 4.37 -12.20
CA ILE A 20 -6.30 2.93 -12.20
C ILE A 20 -6.93 2.29 -13.44
N ASP A 21 -6.45 2.70 -14.63
CA ASP A 21 -6.92 2.16 -15.91
C ASP A 21 -6.34 0.76 -16.13
N GLN A 22 -7.13 -0.25 -15.76
CA GLN A 22 -6.74 -1.66 -15.85
C GLN A 22 -6.46 -2.15 -17.28
N ARG A 23 -6.86 -1.40 -18.31
CA ARG A 23 -6.74 -1.83 -19.71
C ARG A 23 -5.59 -1.17 -20.44
N ASN A 24 -5.27 0.08 -20.09
CA ASN A 24 -4.27 0.88 -20.77
C ASN A 24 -2.96 1.06 -19.97
N ALA A 25 -2.80 0.32 -18.87
CA ALA A 25 -1.60 0.41 -18.03
C ALA A 25 -0.33 -0.11 -18.73
N ARG A 26 0.80 0.51 -18.40
CA ARG A 26 2.15 0.10 -18.83
C ARG A 26 2.85 -0.64 -17.70
N ILE A 27 3.53 -1.75 -17.99
CA ILE A 27 4.45 -2.38 -17.03
C ILE A 27 5.64 -1.44 -16.79
N LEU A 28 5.88 -1.10 -15.52
CA LEU A 28 7.00 -0.26 -15.10
C LEU A 28 8.13 -1.09 -14.49
N VAL A 29 7.77 -2.09 -13.68
CA VAL A 29 8.72 -3.00 -13.05
C VAL A 29 8.23 -4.43 -13.23
N HIS A 30 9.03 -5.22 -13.95
CA HIS A 30 8.76 -6.63 -14.15
C HIS A 30 8.99 -7.43 -12.86
N PRO A 31 8.18 -8.46 -12.58
CA PRO A 31 8.48 -9.42 -11.54
C PRO A 31 9.71 -10.26 -11.91
N LEU A 32 10.29 -10.96 -10.93
CA LEU A 32 11.47 -11.82 -11.16
C LEU A 32 11.14 -13.17 -11.85
N GLY A 33 9.85 -13.43 -12.09
CA GLY A 33 9.36 -14.65 -12.73
C GLY A 33 8.00 -14.42 -13.37
N ASN A 34 7.64 -15.31 -14.30
CA ASN A 34 6.48 -15.24 -15.17
C ASN A 34 5.41 -16.28 -14.78
N SER A 35 5.12 -16.37 -13.49
CA SER A 35 4.10 -17.27 -12.96
C SER A 35 3.44 -16.73 -11.70
N SER A 36 2.38 -17.41 -11.25
CA SER A 36 1.76 -17.17 -9.94
C SER A 36 2.81 -17.11 -8.82
N GLY A 37 2.60 -16.19 -7.87
CA GLY A 37 3.50 -15.98 -6.73
C GLY A 37 4.65 -15.01 -6.99
N TYR A 38 4.93 -14.63 -8.23
CA TYR A 38 5.94 -13.63 -8.58
C TYR A 38 5.33 -12.24 -8.76
N TRP A 39 5.84 -11.25 -8.03
CA TRP A 39 5.34 -9.89 -8.13
C TRP A 39 6.29 -8.81 -7.62
N PHE A 40 6.06 -7.57 -8.05
CA PHE A 40 6.68 -6.36 -7.49
C PHE A 40 5.61 -5.35 -7.06
N GLY A 41 5.76 -4.73 -5.89
CA GLY A 41 4.89 -3.65 -5.40
C GLY A 41 4.80 -3.62 -3.88
N GLY A 42 3.68 -3.14 -3.32
CA GLY A 42 3.58 -2.87 -1.89
C GLY A 42 4.44 -1.67 -1.47
N GLY A 43 4.51 -0.64 -2.29
CA GLY A 43 5.17 0.61 -1.97
C GLY A 43 4.42 1.81 -2.52
N ASN A 44 5.05 2.97 -2.53
CA ASN A 44 4.47 4.22 -2.97
C ASN A 44 5.35 4.98 -3.97
N LEU A 45 4.73 5.95 -4.62
CA LEU A 45 5.36 6.99 -5.43
C LEU A 45 5.70 8.21 -4.56
N ILE A 46 6.87 8.81 -4.81
CA ILE A 46 7.16 10.18 -4.38
C ILE A 46 7.84 10.96 -5.49
N LEU A 47 7.77 12.29 -5.40
CA LEU A 47 8.56 13.20 -6.22
C LEU A 47 9.74 13.70 -5.38
N ASP A 48 10.96 13.57 -5.90
CA ASP A 48 12.14 14.19 -5.31
C ASP A 48 12.22 15.68 -5.70
N HIS A 49 13.05 16.45 -4.99
CA HIS A 49 13.22 17.89 -5.15
C HIS A 49 13.64 18.34 -6.55
N ASP A 50 14.32 17.48 -7.30
CA ASP A 50 14.76 17.72 -8.68
C ASP A 50 13.70 17.33 -9.74
N GLY A 51 12.54 16.85 -9.30
CA GLY A 51 11.47 16.35 -10.16
C GLY A 51 11.59 14.87 -10.56
N THR A 52 12.59 14.15 -10.04
CA THR A 52 12.72 12.70 -10.23
C THR A 52 11.57 11.97 -9.55
N ILE A 53 10.94 11.05 -10.26
CA ILE A 53 9.91 10.16 -9.71
C ILE A 53 10.61 8.95 -9.08
N LEU A 54 10.33 8.70 -7.81
CA LEU A 54 10.79 7.52 -7.10
C LEU A 54 9.65 6.54 -6.87
N ILE A 55 9.92 5.25 -7.13
CA ILE A 55 9.00 4.15 -6.89
C ILE A 55 9.62 3.24 -5.83
N SER A 56 9.00 3.14 -4.66
CA SER A 56 9.37 2.14 -3.66
C SER A 56 8.51 0.88 -3.83
N GLY A 57 9.04 -0.26 -3.39
CA GLY A 57 8.30 -1.51 -3.37
C GLY A 57 9.18 -2.68 -2.98
N ARG A 58 8.65 -3.89 -3.13
CA ARG A 58 9.40 -5.11 -2.84
C ARG A 58 9.15 -6.20 -3.87
N PHE A 59 10.15 -7.04 -4.09
CA PHE A 59 10.04 -8.25 -4.89
C PHE A 59 9.51 -9.42 -4.06
N ARG A 60 8.69 -10.25 -4.71
CA ARG A 60 8.24 -11.54 -4.21
C ARG A 60 8.53 -12.64 -5.22
N ASN A 61 8.94 -13.79 -4.70
CA ASN A 61 8.87 -15.08 -5.38
C ASN A 61 7.78 -15.96 -4.74
N GLU A 62 7.52 -17.11 -5.34
CA GLU A 62 6.63 -18.12 -4.80
C GLU A 62 6.95 -18.41 -3.32
N GLY A 63 5.93 -18.39 -2.46
CA GLY A 63 6.06 -18.48 -1.01
C GLY A 63 5.16 -17.48 -0.27
N ASP A 64 4.38 -17.97 0.69
CA ASP A 64 3.52 -17.12 1.52
C ASP A 64 3.33 -17.66 2.94
N ALA A 65 2.75 -16.83 3.82
CA ALA A 65 2.51 -17.21 5.20
C ALA A 65 1.49 -18.35 5.35
N ARG A 66 0.68 -18.69 4.33
CA ARG A 66 -0.29 -19.79 4.34
C ARG A 66 0.38 -21.15 4.19
N THR A 67 1.42 -21.24 3.36
CA THR A 67 2.18 -22.48 3.10
C THR A 67 3.40 -22.68 3.98
N GLY A 68 3.84 -21.64 4.71
CA GLY A 68 5.12 -21.63 5.41
C GLY A 68 6.30 -21.42 4.45
N THR A 69 7.53 -21.64 4.91
CA THR A 69 8.76 -21.46 4.10
C THR A 69 8.98 -22.54 3.04
N GLY A 70 8.17 -23.60 3.02
CA GLY A 70 8.35 -24.76 2.13
C GLY A 70 8.05 -24.53 0.65
N ALA A 71 7.37 -23.43 0.29
CA ALA A 71 6.95 -23.14 -1.09
C ALA A 71 7.85 -22.14 -1.85
N GLY A 72 8.90 -21.61 -1.21
CA GLY A 72 9.92 -20.75 -1.86
C GLY A 72 10.36 -19.55 -1.02
N ALA A 73 11.13 -18.65 -1.65
CA ALA A 73 11.78 -17.51 -1.00
C ALA A 73 10.78 -16.35 -0.76
N ARG A 74 10.18 -16.33 0.43
CA ARG A 74 9.28 -15.25 0.89
C ARG A 74 10.04 -13.91 0.99
N GLY A 75 9.39 -12.84 0.51
CA GLY A 75 9.81 -11.44 0.69
C GLY A 75 11.30 -11.19 0.49
N LEU A 76 11.72 -11.07 -0.78
CA LEU A 76 13.13 -11.21 -1.17
C LEU A 76 13.94 -9.93 -0.99
N GLU A 77 13.42 -8.83 -1.52
CA GLU A 77 14.17 -7.59 -1.73
C GLU A 77 13.22 -6.40 -1.60
N CYS A 78 13.60 -5.39 -0.82
CA CYS A 78 13.04 -4.05 -0.88
C CYS A 78 13.84 -3.24 -1.89
N ALA A 79 13.17 -2.57 -2.83
CA ALA A 79 13.83 -1.81 -3.88
C ALA A 79 13.21 -0.43 -4.06
N ILE A 80 14.04 0.54 -4.43
CA ILE A 80 13.62 1.87 -4.88
C ILE A 80 14.10 2.04 -6.32
N PHE A 81 13.21 2.49 -7.20
CA PHE A 81 13.51 2.82 -8.58
C PHE A 81 13.38 4.32 -8.81
N ARG A 82 14.13 4.86 -9.78
CA ARG A 82 14.08 6.27 -10.18
C ARG A 82 13.76 6.41 -11.66
N GLY A 83 13.02 7.45 -12.01
CA GLY A 83 12.67 7.78 -13.39
C GLY A 83 12.47 9.29 -13.57
N SER A 84 12.83 9.81 -14.74
CA SER A 84 12.77 11.24 -15.06
C SER A 84 11.39 11.70 -15.53
N SER A 85 10.49 10.77 -15.85
CA SER A 85 9.11 11.07 -16.23
C SER A 85 8.20 9.85 -16.05
N THR A 86 6.89 10.05 -16.19
CA THR A 86 5.90 8.97 -16.14
C THR A 86 6.05 7.93 -17.27
N TYR A 87 6.79 8.30 -18.33
CA TYR A 87 7.05 7.48 -19.51
C TYR A 87 8.47 6.92 -19.58
N SER A 88 9.36 7.29 -18.66
CA SER A 88 10.74 6.79 -18.67
C SER A 88 10.80 5.29 -18.36
N GLU A 89 11.92 4.67 -18.68
CA GLU A 89 12.31 3.43 -18.01
C GLU A 89 12.71 3.78 -16.57
N PHE A 90 12.39 2.89 -15.63
CA PHE A 90 12.68 3.08 -14.22
C PHE A 90 13.89 2.23 -13.85
N GLU A 91 14.94 2.88 -13.36
CA GLU A 91 16.20 2.22 -13.00
C GLU A 91 16.27 1.99 -11.50
N LYS A 92 16.80 0.83 -11.09
CA LYS A 92 16.92 0.49 -9.66
C LYS A 92 17.99 1.38 -9.02
N ALA A 93 17.56 2.18 -8.05
CA ALA A 93 18.38 3.11 -7.28
C ALA A 93 18.92 2.49 -5.98
N LEU A 94 18.11 1.67 -5.31
CA LEU A 94 18.46 1.01 -4.06
C LEU A 94 17.91 -0.42 -4.05
N SER A 95 18.66 -1.35 -3.46
CA SER A 95 18.28 -2.73 -3.23
C SER A 95 18.67 -3.13 -1.81
N LEU A 96 17.71 -3.51 -0.99
CA LEU A 96 17.92 -3.97 0.38
C LEU A 96 17.46 -5.42 0.52
N SER A 97 18.37 -6.28 0.94
CA SER A 97 18.10 -7.68 1.29
C SER A 97 17.50 -7.78 2.70
N LYS A 98 17.08 -8.99 3.07
CA LYS A 98 16.70 -9.30 4.46
C LYS A 98 17.85 -9.05 5.45
N GLN A 99 19.09 -9.28 5.04
CA GLN A 99 20.25 -9.08 5.89
C GLN A 99 20.48 -7.60 6.16
N ASP A 100 20.34 -6.74 5.14
CA ASP A 100 20.45 -5.28 5.30
C ASP A 100 19.39 -4.72 6.26
N LEU A 101 18.23 -5.38 6.35
CA LEU A 101 17.13 -5.01 7.24
C LEU A 101 17.18 -5.70 8.62
N SER A 102 18.13 -6.61 8.84
CA SER A 102 18.26 -7.38 10.09
C SER A 102 19.13 -6.65 11.12
N ALA A 103 18.69 -5.49 11.60
CA ALA A 103 19.42 -4.73 12.63
C ALA A 103 19.33 -5.38 14.03
N HIS A 104 18.15 -5.31 14.67
CA HIS A 104 17.95 -5.79 16.05
C HIS A 104 17.45 -7.23 16.12
N GLN A 105 16.88 -7.74 15.03
CA GLN A 105 16.28 -9.07 14.94
C GLN A 105 16.45 -9.60 13.51
N GLU A 106 16.61 -10.92 13.39
CA GLU A 106 16.66 -11.60 12.10
C GLU A 106 15.34 -11.40 11.33
N VAL A 107 15.44 -10.85 10.11
CA VAL A 107 14.33 -10.69 9.18
C VAL A 107 14.19 -11.94 8.34
N VAL A 108 13.01 -12.57 8.36
CA VAL A 108 12.72 -13.77 7.57
C VAL A 108 11.95 -13.47 6.28
N SER A 109 11.23 -12.34 6.22
CA SER A 109 10.48 -11.88 5.04
C SER A 109 10.32 -10.35 5.04
N ILE A 110 10.29 -9.76 3.84
CA ILE A 110 9.97 -8.35 3.59
C ILE A 110 8.55 -8.24 2.99
N GLU A 111 7.79 -7.22 3.38
CA GLU A 111 6.48 -6.86 2.81
C GLU A 111 6.44 -5.35 2.54
N GLY A 112 5.29 -4.68 2.68
CA GLY A 112 5.09 -3.34 2.17
C GLY A 112 6.04 -2.31 2.77
N VAL A 113 6.27 -1.26 2.00
CA VAL A 113 7.18 -0.16 2.29
C VAL A 113 6.50 1.18 2.03
N SER A 114 7.01 2.25 2.62
CA SER A 114 6.58 3.61 2.28
C SER A 114 7.76 4.55 2.42
N LEU A 115 8.00 5.33 1.39
CA LEU A 115 9.07 6.30 1.30
C LEU A 115 8.49 7.72 1.45
N LEU A 116 9.17 8.56 2.21
CA LEU A 116 8.92 9.99 2.28
C LEU A 116 10.23 10.76 2.09
N PRO A 117 10.21 11.97 1.49
CA PRO A 117 11.32 12.90 1.63
C PRO A 117 11.60 13.18 3.11
N SER A 118 12.88 13.30 3.47
CA SER A 118 13.27 13.73 4.82
C SER A 118 12.90 15.20 5.03
N LEU A 119 12.48 15.52 6.26
CA LEU A 119 12.25 16.90 6.68
C LEU A 119 13.56 17.60 7.09
N GLN A 120 14.64 16.83 7.30
CA GLN A 120 15.89 17.35 7.85
C GLN A 120 16.85 17.84 6.76
N ALA A 121 16.90 17.14 5.62
CA ALA A 121 17.80 17.46 4.52
C ALA A 121 17.21 17.08 3.17
N SER A 122 17.45 17.94 2.18
CA SER A 122 17.12 17.66 0.77
C SER A 122 17.98 16.49 0.24
N GLY A 123 17.38 15.64 -0.60
CA GLY A 123 18.03 14.44 -1.14
C GLY A 123 18.20 13.30 -0.14
N GLN A 124 17.60 13.40 1.05
CA GLN A 124 17.50 12.32 2.04
C GLN A 124 16.06 11.86 2.17
N PHE A 125 15.87 10.62 2.63
CA PHE A 125 14.57 9.97 2.66
C PHE A 125 14.33 9.25 3.97
N GLU A 126 13.06 9.16 4.36
CA GLU A 126 12.60 8.30 5.45
C GLU A 126 11.90 7.08 4.82
N LEU A 127 12.46 5.89 5.04
CA LEU A 127 11.85 4.65 4.59
C LEU A 127 11.22 3.92 5.78
N TYR A 128 9.95 3.59 5.64
CA TYR A 128 9.22 2.74 6.57
C TYR A 128 9.03 1.37 5.93
N VAL A 129 9.52 0.32 6.58
CA VAL A 129 9.53 -1.04 6.01
C VAL A 129 8.83 -1.98 6.96
N SER A 130 7.89 -2.76 6.44
CA SER A 130 7.35 -3.88 7.18
C SER A 130 8.16 -5.16 6.94
N THR A 131 8.62 -5.75 8.03
CA THR A 131 9.41 -6.99 8.03
C THR A 131 8.80 -8.01 8.97
N GLU A 132 8.90 -9.28 8.58
CA GLU A 132 8.64 -10.40 9.47
C GLU A 132 9.93 -10.71 10.21
N LYS A 133 9.92 -10.48 11.51
CA LYS A 133 11.06 -10.77 12.38
C LYS A 133 10.88 -12.15 13.00
N LYS A 134 11.99 -12.87 13.19
CA LYS A 134 12.03 -14.19 13.83
C LYS A 134 11.73 -14.12 15.33
N ILE A 135 10.50 -13.75 15.62
CA ILE A 135 9.93 -13.55 16.94
C ILE A 135 8.84 -14.59 17.11
N SER A 136 8.80 -15.21 18.29
CA SER A 136 7.77 -16.17 18.64
C SER A 136 6.44 -15.47 18.93
N TYR A 137 5.33 -16.14 18.60
CA TYR A 137 4.01 -15.73 19.07
C TYR A 137 3.97 -15.74 20.61
N PRO A 138 3.01 -15.01 21.23
CA PRO A 138 2.74 -15.13 22.66
C PRO A 138 2.60 -16.61 23.08
N LYS A 139 3.11 -16.96 24.26
CA LYS A 139 3.22 -18.36 24.73
C LYS A 139 1.92 -19.15 24.59
N GLN A 140 0.79 -18.53 24.93
CA GLN A 140 -0.54 -19.13 24.86
C GLN A 140 -1.04 -19.42 23.44
N LEU A 141 -0.38 -18.86 22.41
CA LEU A 141 -0.70 -19.03 21.00
C LEU A 141 0.43 -19.66 20.18
N ILE A 142 1.51 -20.10 20.83
CA ILE A 142 2.72 -20.57 20.14
C ILE A 142 2.44 -21.71 19.15
N HIS A 143 1.47 -22.58 19.46
CA HIS A 143 1.07 -23.69 18.60
C HIS A 143 0.36 -23.27 17.31
N PHE A 144 -0.07 -22.01 17.19
CA PHE A 144 -0.64 -21.45 15.95
C PHE A 144 0.42 -20.81 15.04
N GLN A 145 1.64 -20.59 15.54
CA GLN A 145 2.72 -20.08 14.72
C GLN A 145 3.19 -21.17 13.77
N LYS A 146 3.30 -20.82 12.48
CA LYS A 146 3.76 -21.76 11.47
C LYS A 146 5.28 -21.91 11.54
N PRO A 147 5.83 -23.09 11.21
CA PRO A 147 7.28 -23.26 11.13
C PRO A 147 7.92 -22.26 10.18
N GLY A 148 9.03 -21.64 10.61
CA GLY A 148 9.79 -20.67 9.81
C GLY A 148 9.14 -19.30 9.63
N THR A 149 8.01 -19.03 10.30
CA THR A 149 7.36 -17.71 10.30
C THR A 149 7.66 -16.95 11.58
N GLY A 150 7.32 -15.67 11.61
CA GLY A 150 7.59 -14.76 12.71
C GLY A 150 6.43 -13.80 12.96
N VAL A 151 6.74 -12.64 13.54
CA VAL A 151 5.78 -11.56 13.79
C VAL A 151 6.14 -10.37 12.91
N TRP A 152 5.12 -9.75 12.31
CA TRP A 152 5.32 -8.59 11.44
C TRP A 152 5.34 -7.31 12.27
N SER A 153 6.31 -6.45 11.97
CA SER A 153 6.50 -5.13 12.57
C SER A 153 6.92 -4.12 11.50
N ILE A 154 6.85 -2.83 11.82
CA ILE A 154 7.34 -1.76 10.97
C ILE A 154 8.56 -1.12 11.62
N ASP A 155 9.62 -0.98 10.82
CA ASP A 155 10.83 -0.24 11.15
C ASP A 155 10.90 1.07 10.35
N HIS A 156 11.56 2.06 10.93
CA HIS A 156 11.94 3.33 10.31
C HIS A 156 13.44 3.33 10.01
N LEU A 157 13.79 3.69 8.79
CA LEU A 157 15.13 3.68 8.25
C LEU A 157 15.42 5.05 7.61
N PRO A 158 16.26 5.88 8.23
CA PRO A 158 16.81 7.06 7.57
C PRO A 158 17.71 6.63 6.41
N LEU A 159 17.48 7.20 5.24
CA LEU A 159 18.27 6.96 4.03
C LEU A 159 18.96 8.26 3.59
N GLY A 160 20.20 8.13 3.12
CA GLY A 160 20.92 9.19 2.41
C GLY A 160 20.41 9.36 0.98
N ASP A 161 21.33 9.64 0.07
CA ASP A 161 21.10 9.82 -1.38
C ASP A 161 20.78 8.52 -2.17
N LEU A 162 20.37 7.47 -1.44
CA LEU A 162 20.09 6.12 -1.96
C LEU A 162 21.31 5.38 -2.55
N SER A 163 22.54 5.89 -2.39
CA SER A 163 23.75 5.24 -2.93
C SER A 163 24.27 4.06 -2.10
N ASN A 164 23.90 3.99 -0.82
CA ASN A 164 24.43 3.01 0.14
C ASN A 164 23.31 2.36 0.95
N SER A 165 23.56 1.14 1.44
CA SER A 165 22.72 0.50 2.45
C SER A 165 22.65 1.37 3.73
N PRO A 166 21.51 1.37 4.44
CA PRO A 166 21.38 2.09 5.70
C PRO A 166 22.34 1.52 6.75
N ASN A 167 22.81 2.38 7.66
CA ASN A 167 23.53 1.93 8.84
C ASN A 167 22.56 1.10 9.72
N PRO A 168 22.86 -0.18 10.05
CA PRO A 168 22.00 -0.99 10.90
C PRO A 168 21.66 -0.34 12.25
N ASP A 169 22.58 0.42 12.85
CA ASP A 169 22.37 1.11 14.13
C ASP A 169 21.37 2.27 14.02
N SER A 170 21.10 2.77 12.81
CA SER A 170 20.13 3.83 12.55
C SER A 170 18.69 3.31 12.41
N ILE A 171 18.51 2.00 12.25
CA ILE A 171 17.20 1.37 12.05
C ILE A 171 16.45 1.33 13.38
N LYS A 172 15.24 1.90 13.41
CA LYS A 172 14.42 2.00 14.63
C LYS A 172 13.08 1.28 14.48
N PRO A 173 12.70 0.36 15.39
CA PRO A 173 11.36 -0.20 15.40
C PRO A 173 10.35 0.88 15.80
N ILE A 174 9.30 1.05 15.00
CA ILE A 174 8.25 2.06 15.26
C ILE A 174 6.86 1.46 15.51
N ALA A 175 6.63 0.21 15.09
CA ALA A 175 5.35 -0.46 15.35
C ALA A 175 5.52 -1.97 15.52
N ASN A 176 5.16 -2.47 16.71
CA ASN A 176 5.05 -3.88 17.02
C ASN A 176 4.02 -4.07 18.15
N THR A 177 3.51 -5.28 18.33
CA THR A 177 2.56 -5.59 19.40
C THR A 177 2.64 -7.06 19.81
N GLN A 178 2.14 -7.36 21.01
CA GLN A 178 1.89 -8.72 21.48
C GLN A 178 0.39 -9.04 21.55
N ASN A 179 -0.47 -8.11 21.12
CA ASN A 179 -1.91 -8.29 21.08
C ASN A 179 -2.28 -9.35 20.02
N PRO A 180 -2.88 -10.49 20.38
CA PRO A 180 -3.28 -11.51 19.42
C PRO A 180 -4.24 -11.03 18.31
N GLY A 181 -5.09 -10.04 18.60
CA GLY A 181 -6.08 -9.54 17.64
C GLY A 181 -5.48 -8.72 16.49
N THR A 182 -4.29 -8.17 16.69
CA THR A 182 -3.59 -7.27 15.76
C THR A 182 -2.09 -7.58 15.66
N LEU A 183 -1.72 -8.83 15.96
CA LEU A 183 -0.35 -9.31 16.19
C LEU A 183 0.63 -8.92 15.07
N HIS A 184 0.18 -8.93 13.82
CA HIS A 184 1.01 -8.62 12.67
C HIS A 184 0.73 -7.21 12.19
N ILE A 185 1.69 -6.31 12.33
CA ILE A 185 1.60 -4.92 11.83
C ILE A 185 2.50 -4.79 10.60
N LYS A 186 1.93 -4.41 9.45
CA LYS A 186 2.62 -4.44 8.15
C LYS A 186 2.05 -3.42 7.16
N ASP A 187 2.68 -3.29 5.99
CA ASP A 187 2.21 -2.45 4.87
C ASP A 187 1.97 -0.98 5.26
N PRO A 188 3.01 -0.24 5.68
CA PRO A 188 2.90 1.18 5.99
C PRO A 188 2.49 2.00 4.77
N VAL A 189 1.70 3.05 5.01
CA VAL A 189 1.41 4.16 4.10
C VAL A 189 1.65 5.43 4.90
N ALA A 190 2.86 5.98 4.75
CA ALA A 190 3.30 7.17 5.46
C ALA A 190 2.95 8.44 4.69
N PHE A 191 2.46 9.45 5.39
CA PHE A 191 2.19 10.77 4.81
C PHE A 191 2.16 11.85 5.89
N ARG A 192 2.12 13.10 5.44
CA ARG A 192 2.11 14.29 6.30
C ARG A 192 1.04 15.25 5.79
N PHE A 193 0.20 15.77 6.70
CA PHE A 193 -0.66 16.91 6.38
C PHE A 193 0.11 18.23 6.52
N ASN A 194 1.11 18.26 7.40
CA ASN A 194 1.99 19.38 7.67
C ASN A 194 3.40 18.87 8.04
N SER A 195 4.37 19.76 8.17
CA SER A 195 5.76 19.40 8.50
C SER A 195 5.97 18.91 9.93
N GLU A 196 4.96 18.97 10.80
CA GLU A 196 5.10 18.65 12.22
C GLU A 196 4.78 17.17 12.50
N ASN A 197 3.72 16.66 11.88
CA ASN A 197 3.19 15.33 12.18
C ASN A 197 3.43 14.37 11.02
N THR A 198 3.87 13.16 11.36
CA THR A 198 3.90 12.03 10.41
C THR A 198 2.84 11.02 10.81
N HIS A 199 1.98 10.67 9.86
CA HIS A 199 0.96 9.63 10.00
C HIS A 199 1.39 8.39 9.24
N ILE A 200 1.15 7.21 9.81
CA ILE A 200 1.34 5.93 9.14
C ILE A 200 0.04 5.15 9.27
N ILE A 201 -0.68 5.03 8.15
CA ILE A 201 -1.71 4.01 8.03
C ILE A 201 -1.00 2.68 7.80
N HIS A 202 -1.49 1.60 8.42
CA HIS A 202 -0.86 0.29 8.26
C HIS A 202 -1.90 -0.82 8.21
N CYS A 203 -1.56 -1.95 7.59
CA CYS A 203 -2.31 -3.17 7.74
C CYS A 203 -2.06 -3.80 9.13
N ASN A 204 -3.08 -4.40 9.72
CA ASN A 204 -2.89 -5.35 10.82
C ASN A 204 -3.65 -6.66 10.60
N HIS A 205 -3.08 -7.78 11.04
CA HIS A 205 -3.75 -9.09 11.07
C HIS A 205 -3.72 -9.70 12.49
N PRO A 206 -4.75 -10.47 12.86
CA PRO A 206 -4.68 -11.31 14.05
C PRO A 206 -3.70 -12.46 13.86
N PHE A 207 -3.30 -13.11 14.96
CA PHE A 207 -2.42 -14.30 14.96
C PHE A 207 -2.89 -15.41 14.01
N SER A 208 -4.21 -15.50 13.80
CA SER A 208 -4.90 -16.49 12.97
C SER A 208 -4.89 -16.18 11.48
N TRP A 209 -4.45 -14.97 11.07
CA TRP A 209 -4.48 -14.53 9.68
C TRP A 209 -5.88 -14.62 9.04
N SER A 210 -6.94 -14.41 9.82
CA SER A 210 -8.34 -14.55 9.35
C SER A 210 -8.94 -13.28 8.77
N SER A 211 -8.30 -12.13 9.00
CA SER A 211 -8.73 -10.84 8.47
C SER A 211 -7.59 -9.82 8.42
N SER A 212 -7.81 -8.69 7.76
CA SER A 212 -6.96 -7.49 7.83
C SER A 212 -7.76 -6.22 8.04
N ASN A 213 -7.18 -5.26 8.78
CA ASN A 213 -7.72 -3.91 8.99
C ASN A 213 -6.67 -2.85 8.67
N SER A 214 -7.12 -1.61 8.50
CA SER A 214 -6.27 -0.43 8.40
C SER A 214 -6.15 0.25 9.77
N GLY A 215 -5.01 0.12 10.45
CA GLY A 215 -4.68 0.87 11.66
C GLY A 215 -4.01 2.22 11.35
N LEU A 216 -3.84 3.04 12.38
CA LEU A 216 -3.22 4.37 12.28
C LEU A 216 -2.26 4.60 13.44
N LEU A 217 -1.02 4.97 13.09
CA LEU A 217 0.00 5.48 13.97
C LEU A 217 0.23 6.97 13.68
N THR A 218 0.56 7.75 14.71
CA THR A 218 0.97 9.15 14.56
C THR A 218 2.20 9.43 15.41
N GLN A 219 3.16 10.12 14.80
CA GLN A 219 4.26 10.81 15.45
C GLN A 219 3.94 12.31 15.40
N LYS A 220 3.86 12.97 16.56
CA LYS A 220 3.45 14.38 16.64
C LYS A 220 4.59 15.38 16.41
N SER A 221 5.82 14.93 16.57
CA SER A 221 7.04 15.68 16.32
C SER A 221 8.18 14.70 16.01
N THR A 222 9.23 15.16 15.34
CA THR A 222 10.38 14.30 14.97
C THR A 222 11.11 13.68 16.17
N ASP A 223 10.95 14.27 17.36
CA ASP A 223 11.58 13.82 18.60
C ASP A 223 10.69 12.86 19.41
N GLU A 224 9.42 12.71 19.03
CA GLU A 224 8.47 11.81 19.69
C GLU A 224 8.43 10.43 19.01
N ASN A 225 8.05 9.41 19.78
CA ASN A 225 7.77 8.09 19.24
C ASN A 225 6.41 8.06 18.54
N PHE A 226 6.26 7.16 17.56
CA PHE A 226 4.95 6.83 17.00
C PHE A 226 4.04 6.23 18.10
N SER A 227 2.77 6.64 18.10
CA SER A 227 1.73 6.12 18.99
C SER A 227 0.53 5.61 18.20
N MET A 228 -0.08 4.52 18.67
CA MET A 228 -1.30 3.95 18.09
C MET A 228 -2.49 4.86 18.35
N VAL A 229 -3.12 5.35 17.28
CA VAL A 229 -4.33 6.17 17.33
C VAL A 229 -5.58 5.30 17.20
N SER A 230 -5.55 4.33 16.29
CA SER A 230 -6.67 3.41 16.07
C SER A 230 -6.16 2.11 15.44
N GLU A 231 -6.72 0.97 15.85
CA GLU A 231 -6.45 -0.32 15.18
C GLU A 231 -7.30 -0.50 13.90
N ASN A 232 -8.30 0.36 13.67
CA ASN A 232 -9.18 0.29 12.52
C ASN A 232 -9.80 1.66 12.16
N ILE A 233 -9.33 2.28 11.09
CA ILE A 233 -9.86 3.55 10.55
C ILE A 233 -10.75 3.37 9.32
N LEU A 234 -10.75 2.17 8.72
CA LEU A 234 -11.60 1.82 7.58
C LEU A 234 -12.21 0.43 7.80
N PRO A 235 -13.36 0.35 8.48
CA PRO A 235 -14.02 -0.92 8.77
C PRO A 235 -14.28 -1.74 7.51
N ARG A 236 -14.17 -3.06 7.62
CA ARG A 236 -14.51 -4.02 6.56
C ARG A 236 -15.98 -3.90 6.16
N GLY A 237 -16.29 -4.17 4.90
CA GLY A 237 -17.66 -4.07 4.39
C GLY A 237 -18.41 -5.39 4.51
N ASN A 238 -19.57 -5.44 3.86
CA ASN A 238 -20.51 -6.55 3.99
C ASN A 238 -20.62 -7.44 2.73
N SER A 239 -19.90 -7.09 1.66
CA SER A 239 -20.13 -7.61 0.30
C SER A 239 -18.87 -8.23 -0.32
N TRP A 240 -17.85 -7.42 -0.60
CA TRP A 240 -16.67 -7.83 -1.35
C TRP A 240 -15.35 -7.67 -0.59
N ASP A 241 -15.32 -6.80 0.43
CA ASP A 241 -14.18 -6.47 1.29
C ASP A 241 -14.45 -6.88 2.76
N VAL A 242 -15.07 -8.06 2.93
CA VAL A 242 -15.54 -8.60 4.21
C VAL A 242 -14.39 -9.03 5.13
N ALA A 243 -13.33 -9.60 4.55
CA ALA A 243 -12.18 -10.13 5.29
C ALA A 243 -10.99 -9.16 5.33
N CYS A 244 -10.88 -8.26 4.35
CA CYS A 244 -9.76 -7.30 4.23
C CYS A 244 -10.30 -5.91 3.89
N SER A 245 -9.75 -4.90 4.56
CA SER A 245 -9.87 -3.49 4.21
C SER A 245 -8.55 -2.80 4.56
N ARG A 246 -7.61 -2.77 3.60
CA ARG A 246 -6.25 -2.24 3.75
C ARG A 246 -6.06 -1.02 2.86
N ILE A 247 -5.95 0.16 3.44
CA ILE A 247 -5.58 1.38 2.71
C ILE A 247 -4.16 1.25 2.17
N THR A 248 -3.97 1.71 0.94
CA THR A 248 -2.70 1.63 0.21
C THR A 248 -2.18 2.98 -0.24
N GLU A 249 -3.05 3.99 -0.32
CA GLU A 249 -2.68 5.35 -0.69
C GLU A 249 -3.67 6.38 -0.15
N ARG A 250 -3.17 7.58 0.12
CA ARG A 250 -3.94 8.81 0.29
C ARG A 250 -3.57 9.79 -0.81
N LEU A 251 -4.52 10.07 -1.70
CA LEU A 251 -4.42 11.10 -2.72
C LEU A 251 -5.16 12.38 -2.26
N PRO A 252 -4.47 13.48 -1.93
CA PRO A 252 -5.11 14.77 -1.75
C PRO A 252 -5.85 15.18 -3.04
N ILE A 253 -7.09 15.64 -2.92
CA ILE A 253 -7.85 16.06 -4.10
C ILE A 253 -7.47 17.50 -4.49
N PRO A 254 -7.06 17.73 -5.75
CA PRO A 254 -6.75 19.07 -6.24
C PRO A 254 -7.92 20.06 -6.08
N LYS A 255 -7.60 21.33 -5.82
CA LYS A 255 -8.54 22.45 -5.70
C LYS A 255 -9.04 22.94 -7.06
N ILE A 256 -9.77 22.09 -7.76
CA ILE A 256 -10.25 22.35 -9.12
C ILE A 256 -11.78 22.42 -9.13
N GLY A 257 -12.32 23.44 -9.80
CA GLY A 257 -13.76 23.66 -10.01
C GLY A 257 -14.61 23.48 -8.76
N ALA A 258 -15.49 22.48 -8.73
CA ALA A 258 -16.44 22.28 -7.63
C ALA A 258 -15.79 21.93 -6.28
N PHE A 259 -14.48 21.61 -6.29
CA PHE A 259 -13.66 21.31 -5.12
C PHE A 259 -12.80 22.49 -4.65
N ALA A 260 -12.71 23.58 -5.43
CA ALA A 260 -11.87 24.74 -5.09
C ALA A 260 -12.29 25.42 -3.78
N GLU A 261 -13.59 25.59 -3.58
CA GLU A 261 -14.18 26.24 -2.39
C GLU A 261 -14.49 25.28 -1.24
N LEU A 262 -14.16 24.00 -1.39
CA LEU A 262 -14.38 23.01 -0.32
C LEU A 262 -13.19 22.98 0.64
N PRO A 263 -13.40 22.56 1.91
CA PRO A 263 -12.29 22.14 2.76
C PRO A 263 -11.46 21.04 2.09
N ASP A 264 -10.21 20.88 2.53
CA ASP A 264 -9.33 19.82 2.04
C ASP A 264 -9.95 18.44 2.29
N LEU A 265 -9.86 17.61 1.27
CA LEU A 265 -10.33 16.23 1.33
C LEU A 265 -9.38 15.35 0.52
N SER A 266 -9.34 14.09 0.89
CA SER A 266 -8.51 13.10 0.24
C SER A 266 -9.32 11.90 -0.22
N LEU A 267 -8.89 11.33 -1.33
CA LEU A 267 -9.31 10.03 -1.81
C LEU A 267 -8.33 8.97 -1.27
N TYR A 268 -8.85 7.84 -0.83
CA TYR A 268 -8.08 6.74 -0.27
C TYR A 268 -8.29 5.51 -1.12
N PHE A 269 -7.20 4.96 -1.65
CA PHE A 269 -7.23 3.67 -2.31
C PHE A 269 -7.09 2.58 -1.25
N TYR A 270 -7.84 1.49 -1.40
CA TYR A 270 -7.72 0.37 -0.49
C TYR A 270 -7.92 -0.96 -1.19
N ASP A 271 -7.24 -1.97 -0.67
CA ASP A 271 -7.37 -3.36 -1.07
C ASP A 271 -8.42 -4.05 -0.19
N GLY A 272 -9.23 -4.89 -0.83
CA GLY A 272 -10.26 -5.68 -0.20
C GLY A 272 -10.25 -7.13 -0.66
N ALA A 273 -10.84 -7.97 0.18
CA ALA A 273 -11.00 -9.39 -0.06
C ALA A 273 -12.26 -9.88 0.65
N GLU A 274 -12.96 -10.81 0.00
CA GLU A 274 -14.14 -11.43 0.61
C GLU A 274 -13.71 -12.45 1.66
N CYS A 275 -12.63 -13.18 1.37
CA CYS A 275 -12.03 -14.17 2.27
C CYS A 275 -10.53 -14.17 2.06
N LEU A 276 -9.73 -14.49 3.09
CA LEU A 276 -8.28 -14.62 2.91
C LEU A 276 -7.85 -15.93 2.24
N ARG A 277 -8.81 -16.83 1.95
CA ARG A 277 -8.63 -18.02 1.14
C ARG A 277 -9.54 -17.96 -0.09
N PRO A 278 -9.13 -18.54 -1.22
CA PRO A 278 -10.04 -18.73 -2.34
C PRO A 278 -11.23 -19.59 -1.89
N LEU A 279 -12.44 -19.19 -2.29
CA LEU A 279 -13.69 -19.89 -1.98
C LEU A 279 -14.27 -20.52 -3.25
N ASP A 280 -14.79 -21.73 -3.13
CA ASP A 280 -15.55 -22.36 -4.19
C ASP A 280 -16.83 -21.57 -4.47
N GLN A 281 -17.09 -21.30 -5.75
CA GLN A 281 -18.30 -20.59 -6.17
C GLN A 281 -19.40 -21.60 -6.52
N ASN A 282 -20.63 -21.27 -6.11
CA ASN A 282 -21.79 -22.05 -6.56
C ASN A 282 -21.94 -21.94 -8.08
N LEU A 283 -21.89 -23.09 -8.76
CA LEU A 283 -21.94 -23.18 -10.23
C LEU A 283 -23.25 -22.62 -10.83
N LYS A 284 -24.33 -22.52 -10.04
CA LYS A 284 -25.62 -21.96 -10.46
C LYS A 284 -25.76 -20.46 -10.17
N ALA A 285 -24.83 -19.87 -9.43
CA ALA A 285 -24.88 -18.44 -9.09
C ALA A 285 -24.16 -17.60 -10.15
N ALA A 286 -24.48 -16.30 -10.20
CA ALA A 286 -23.70 -15.35 -10.97
C ALA A 286 -22.25 -15.34 -10.47
N LYS A 287 -21.29 -15.51 -11.39
CA LYS A 287 -19.87 -15.34 -11.07
C LYS A 287 -19.60 -13.89 -10.75
N ARG A 288 -18.84 -13.65 -9.67
CA ARG A 288 -18.32 -12.33 -9.34
C ARG A 288 -16.87 -12.43 -8.87
N PRO A 289 -16.10 -11.34 -9.02
CA PRO A 289 -14.76 -11.24 -8.45
C PRO A 289 -14.79 -11.40 -6.93
N ARG A 290 -13.82 -12.15 -6.39
CA ARG A 290 -13.65 -12.41 -4.96
C ARG A 290 -12.17 -12.30 -4.65
N GLY A 291 -11.73 -11.16 -4.14
CA GLY A 291 -10.34 -10.98 -3.72
C GLY A 291 -10.01 -11.93 -2.58
N TYR A 292 -8.75 -12.35 -2.50
CA TYR A 292 -8.21 -13.15 -1.39
C TYR A 292 -6.77 -12.80 -1.10
N SER A 293 -6.16 -13.44 -0.09
CA SER A 293 -4.79 -13.10 0.31
C SER A 293 -3.83 -13.24 -0.86
N CYS A 294 -3.04 -12.19 -1.09
CA CYS A 294 -2.11 -12.03 -2.20
C CYS A 294 -2.73 -11.79 -3.57
N GLU A 295 -4.06 -11.81 -3.66
CA GLU A 295 -4.86 -11.65 -4.87
C GLU A 295 -6.02 -10.68 -4.58
N GLU A 296 -5.73 -9.65 -3.77
CA GLU A 296 -6.70 -8.65 -3.36
C GLU A 296 -7.17 -7.80 -4.56
N ILE A 297 -8.38 -7.24 -4.45
CA ILE A 297 -9.00 -6.35 -5.44
C ILE A 297 -9.26 -4.98 -4.81
N GLY A 298 -9.40 -3.93 -5.61
CA GLY A 298 -9.31 -2.56 -5.12
C GLY A 298 -10.64 -1.81 -5.04
N GLY A 299 -10.69 -0.84 -4.14
CA GLY A 299 -11.81 0.08 -3.92
C GLY A 299 -11.34 1.48 -3.58
N LEU A 300 -12.32 2.37 -3.33
CA LEU A 300 -12.09 3.77 -2.97
C LEU A 300 -12.87 4.14 -1.71
N ALA A 301 -12.25 4.95 -0.87
CA ALA A 301 -12.87 5.69 0.21
C ALA A 301 -12.47 7.17 0.11
N TRP A 302 -13.14 8.03 0.87
CA TRP A 302 -12.80 9.46 0.94
C TRP A 302 -12.99 9.97 2.37
N GLY A 303 -12.38 11.11 2.69
CA GLY A 303 -12.60 11.79 3.96
C GLY A 303 -12.13 13.23 3.91
N TRP A 304 -12.68 14.08 4.80
CA TRP A 304 -12.19 15.44 5.01
C TRP A 304 -10.89 15.40 5.80
N ASP A 305 -9.89 16.15 5.37
CA ASP A 305 -8.55 16.11 5.96
C ASP A 305 -8.56 16.63 7.41
N ASN A 306 -9.38 17.66 7.69
CA ASN A 306 -9.58 18.18 9.03
C ASN A 306 -10.43 17.28 9.97
N GLU A 307 -11.06 16.23 9.43
CA GLU A 307 -11.80 15.23 10.21
C GLU A 307 -11.10 13.86 10.21
N PHE A 308 -9.89 13.76 9.64
CA PHE A 308 -9.11 12.53 9.62
C PHE A 308 -8.92 11.98 11.06
N PRO A 309 -9.17 10.68 11.31
CA PRO A 309 -9.31 9.58 10.34
C PRO A 309 -10.75 9.15 10.05
N LYS A 310 -11.74 10.06 10.02
CA LYS A 310 -13.12 9.70 9.62
C LYS A 310 -13.23 9.50 8.12
N LEU A 311 -13.37 8.25 7.67
CA LEU A 311 -13.42 7.87 6.26
C LEU A 311 -14.78 7.27 5.86
N GLN A 312 -15.14 7.41 4.58
CA GLN A 312 -16.36 6.88 3.99
C GLN A 312 -16.06 6.13 2.69
N LYS A 313 -16.58 4.91 2.55
CA LYS A 313 -16.39 4.10 1.33
C LYS A 313 -17.22 4.65 0.16
N LEU A 314 -16.60 4.68 -1.02
CA LEU A 314 -17.26 4.88 -2.31
C LEU A 314 -17.63 3.53 -2.96
N SER A 315 -16.80 2.51 -2.75
CA SER A 315 -16.98 1.14 -3.24
C SER A 315 -17.70 0.25 -2.23
N VAL A 316 -19.00 0.48 -2.03
CA VAL A 316 -19.79 -0.22 -0.99
C VAL A 316 -20.17 -1.64 -1.42
N ASP A 317 -20.82 -1.78 -2.58
CA ASP A 317 -21.39 -3.06 -3.00
C ASP A 317 -20.41 -3.90 -3.82
N PHE A 318 -19.54 -3.22 -4.59
CA PHE A 318 -18.61 -3.85 -5.52
C PHE A 318 -17.22 -3.18 -5.46
N PRO A 319 -16.15 -3.94 -5.74
CA PRO A 319 -14.83 -3.39 -6.00
C PRO A 319 -14.88 -2.46 -7.24
N LEU A 320 -13.95 -1.51 -7.31
CA LEU A 320 -13.78 -0.65 -8.47
C LEU A 320 -12.63 -1.10 -9.37
N PHE A 321 -11.63 -1.80 -8.81
CA PHE A 321 -10.40 -2.15 -9.52
C PHE A 321 -10.20 -3.66 -9.51
N ILE A 322 -10.28 -4.25 -10.71
CA ILE A 322 -10.11 -5.69 -10.95
C ILE A 322 -9.28 -5.82 -12.23
N SER A 323 -8.18 -6.56 -12.20
CA SER A 323 -7.44 -6.86 -13.42
C SER A 323 -8.30 -7.68 -14.40
N PRO A 324 -8.24 -7.43 -15.71
CA PRO A 324 -8.90 -8.27 -16.70
C PRO A 324 -8.20 -9.63 -16.90
N HIS A 325 -7.07 -9.87 -16.24
CA HIS A 325 -6.24 -11.05 -16.41
C HIS A 325 -6.09 -11.86 -15.11
N GLY A 326 -5.59 -13.09 -15.28
CA GLY A 326 -5.21 -13.98 -14.18
C GLY A 326 -6.29 -14.16 -13.13
N THR A 327 -5.99 -13.77 -11.89
CA THR A 327 -6.89 -13.88 -10.73
C THR A 327 -7.87 -12.70 -10.60
N GLY A 328 -7.68 -11.65 -11.40
CA GLY A 328 -8.33 -10.36 -11.22
C GLY A 328 -7.65 -9.44 -10.20
N CYS A 329 -6.49 -9.83 -9.64
CA CYS A 329 -5.80 -9.02 -8.64
C CYS A 329 -5.45 -7.61 -9.15
N SER A 330 -5.78 -6.61 -8.32
CA SER A 330 -5.41 -5.21 -8.48
C SER A 330 -5.24 -4.59 -7.10
N ARG A 331 -4.00 -4.34 -6.69
CA ARG A 331 -3.70 -3.98 -5.29
C ARG A 331 -2.48 -3.09 -5.13
N TYR A 332 -2.30 -2.54 -3.93
CA TYR A 332 -1.23 -1.58 -3.61
C TYR A 332 -1.17 -0.43 -4.62
N ALA A 333 -2.33 0.18 -4.88
CA ALA A 333 -2.37 1.41 -5.65
C ALA A 333 -1.62 2.53 -4.91
N SER A 334 -0.90 3.35 -5.66
CA SER A 334 -0.26 4.59 -5.23
C SER A 334 -0.47 5.66 -6.31
N ALA A 335 -0.56 6.92 -5.90
CA ALA A 335 -0.85 8.04 -6.80
C ALA A 335 -0.06 9.29 -6.40
N LEU A 336 0.54 9.93 -7.40
CA LEU A 336 1.42 11.08 -7.26
C LEU A 336 0.89 12.23 -8.11
N PRO A 337 0.36 13.31 -7.50
CA PRO A 337 0.15 14.57 -8.19
C PRO A 337 1.48 15.15 -8.67
N LEU A 338 1.52 15.63 -9.91
CA LEU A 338 2.70 16.24 -10.51
C LEU A 338 2.55 17.77 -10.62
N PRO A 339 3.66 18.53 -10.71
CA PRO A 339 3.62 19.99 -10.75
C PRO A 339 2.88 20.59 -11.95
N ASP A 340 2.76 19.83 -13.05
CA ASP A 340 2.01 20.21 -14.25
C ASP A 340 0.49 19.97 -14.11
N GLY A 341 0.02 19.54 -12.93
CA GLY A 341 -1.38 19.27 -12.63
C GLY A 341 -1.91 17.93 -13.16
N SER A 342 -1.04 17.12 -13.79
CA SER A 342 -1.32 15.71 -14.07
C SER A 342 -1.19 14.86 -12.81
N ILE A 343 -1.64 13.61 -12.89
CA ILE A 343 -1.49 12.63 -11.80
C ILE A 343 -0.95 11.32 -12.38
N PHE A 344 0.11 10.79 -11.78
CA PHE A 344 0.66 9.48 -12.09
C PHE A 344 0.23 8.45 -11.06
N ALA A 345 -0.23 7.28 -11.50
CA ALA A 345 -0.65 6.20 -10.59
C ALA A 345 0.05 4.89 -10.95
N THR A 346 0.35 4.10 -9.92
CA THR A 346 0.92 2.74 -10.04
C THR A 346 0.17 1.76 -9.18
N TRP A 347 0.10 0.50 -9.60
CA TRP A 347 -0.50 -0.59 -8.82
C TRP A 347 0.04 -1.95 -9.27
N GLN A 348 -0.15 -2.96 -8.45
CA GLN A 348 0.09 -4.35 -8.87
C GLN A 348 -1.08 -4.86 -9.67
N GLN A 349 -0.82 -5.50 -10.80
CA GLN A 349 -1.86 -6.02 -11.68
C GLN A 349 -1.56 -7.45 -12.09
N SER A 350 -2.51 -8.37 -11.85
CA SER A 350 -2.41 -9.74 -12.36
C SER A 350 -2.30 -9.75 -13.89
N GLN A 351 -1.48 -10.65 -14.44
CA GLN A 351 -1.23 -10.83 -15.87
C GLN A 351 -1.75 -12.19 -16.38
N PRO A 352 -1.78 -12.45 -17.70
CA PRO A 352 -2.23 -13.73 -18.25
C PRO A 352 -1.46 -14.95 -17.74
N ASP A 353 -0.19 -14.77 -17.34
CA ASP A 353 0.66 -15.80 -16.75
C ASP A 353 0.55 -15.89 -15.22
N TYR A 354 -0.39 -15.15 -14.61
CA TYR A 354 -0.61 -15.02 -13.17
C TYR A 354 0.49 -14.30 -12.38
N SER A 355 1.55 -13.80 -13.03
CA SER A 355 2.49 -12.89 -12.38
C SER A 355 1.81 -11.54 -12.10
N GLN A 356 2.38 -10.73 -11.19
CA GLN A 356 1.86 -9.39 -10.87
C GLN A 356 3.00 -8.33 -10.93
N PRO A 357 3.37 -7.82 -12.11
CA PRO A 357 4.21 -6.63 -12.23
C PRO A 357 3.59 -5.42 -11.53
N LEU A 358 4.43 -4.42 -11.27
CA LEU A 358 3.93 -3.07 -11.05
C LEU A 358 3.68 -2.42 -12.40
N VAL A 359 2.43 -2.00 -12.59
CA VAL A 359 2.00 -1.24 -13.76
C VAL A 359 1.73 0.21 -13.35
N GLY A 360 1.64 1.10 -14.34
CA GLY A 360 1.20 2.46 -14.09
C GLY A 360 0.50 3.11 -15.27
N ASN A 361 -0.15 4.23 -14.96
CA ASN A 361 -0.92 5.03 -15.87
C ASN A 361 -0.77 6.52 -15.51
N HIS A 362 -0.70 7.36 -16.53
CA HIS A 362 -0.55 8.80 -16.40
C HIS A 362 -1.84 9.49 -16.86
N LEU A 363 -2.50 10.21 -15.95
CA LEU A 363 -3.71 10.97 -16.23
C LEU A 363 -3.33 12.44 -16.47
N PRO A 364 -3.43 12.96 -17.70
CA PRO A 364 -3.01 14.32 -18.01
C PRO A 364 -3.89 15.37 -17.31
N GLU A 365 -3.34 16.55 -17.08
CA GLU A 365 -4.02 17.69 -16.45
C GLU A 365 -5.39 17.98 -17.08
N SER A 366 -5.49 17.92 -18.41
CA SER A 366 -6.74 18.16 -19.13
C SER A 366 -7.86 17.19 -18.71
N GLU A 367 -7.55 15.93 -18.45
CA GLU A 367 -8.51 14.95 -17.97
C GLU A 367 -8.82 15.14 -16.48
N VAL A 368 -7.83 15.48 -15.66
CA VAL A 368 -8.04 15.85 -14.25
C VAL A 368 -9.01 17.02 -14.14
N ASN A 369 -8.77 18.08 -14.93
CA ASN A 369 -9.63 19.25 -15.03
C ASN A 369 -11.02 18.89 -15.54
N ARG A 370 -11.15 18.08 -16.60
CA ARG A 370 -12.45 17.62 -17.12
C ARG A 370 -13.28 16.94 -16.03
N ILE A 371 -12.66 16.09 -15.22
CA ILE A 371 -13.35 15.33 -14.17
C ILE A 371 -13.75 16.25 -13.02
N LEU A 372 -12.81 17.03 -12.48
CA LEU A 372 -13.02 17.79 -11.24
C LEU A 372 -13.72 19.14 -11.45
N ALA A 373 -13.64 19.73 -12.64
CA ALA A 373 -14.31 20.98 -12.95
C ALA A 373 -15.77 20.83 -13.39
N SER A 374 -16.23 19.59 -13.62
CA SER A 374 -17.53 19.29 -14.25
C SER A 374 -18.77 19.57 -13.40
#